data_AF-A0A7Z1KKH4-F1
#
_entry.id   AF-A0A7Z1KKH4-F1
#
_cell.length_a   1.000
_cell.length_b   1.000
_cell.length_c   1.000
_cell.angle_alpha   90.00
_cell.angle_beta   90.00
_cell.angle_gamma   90.00
#
_symmetry.space_group_name_H-M   'P 1'
#
loop_
_entity.id
_entity.type
_entity.pdbx_description
1 polymer ?
#
loop_
_entity_poly.entity_id
_entity_poly.type
_entity_poly.pdbx_seq_one_letter_code
_entity_poly.pdbx_strand_id
1 'polypeptide(L)'
;VPPRPVLMFSCVDNITRMQVALTHAMTPDSIDVTLTADTRQIRSRWFIRENGTLLESSRGLSGIDEIKQLFGAKTLTIDTGTDSAAGKLTFNIDGLAKTIAPLREACHWAG
;
A
#
# COMPACT_ATOMS: atom_id res chain seq x y z
N VAL A 1 15.87 10.54 -14.53
CA VAL A 1 15.62 9.58 -13.43
C VAL A 1 14.54 8.63 -13.91
N PRO A 2 14.72 7.30 -13.88
CA PRO A 2 13.67 6.38 -14.29
C PRO A 2 12.46 6.52 -13.35
N PRO A 3 11.22 6.38 -13.85
CA PRO A 3 10.04 6.40 -13.00
C PRO A 3 10.19 5.30 -11.95
N ARG A 4 9.84 5.59 -10.69
CA ARG A 4 9.91 4.64 -9.58
C ARG A 4 8.49 4.42 -9.05
N PRO A 5 8.18 3.21 -8.57
CA PRO A 5 6.90 2.99 -7.91
C PRO A 5 6.74 3.92 -6.71
N VAL A 6 5.51 4.40 -6.48
CA VAL A 6 5.20 5.33 -5.39
C VAL A 6 4.14 4.71 -4.51
N LEU A 7 4.46 4.52 -3.22
CA LEU A 7 3.47 4.16 -2.20
C LEU A 7 2.68 5.41 -1.81
N MET A 8 1.36 5.32 -1.88
CA MET A 8 0.43 6.40 -1.69
C MET A 8 -0.60 6.02 -0.63
N PHE A 9 -0.87 6.95 0.28
CA PHE A 9 -2.00 6.88 1.19
C PHE A 9 -2.90 8.08 0.90
N SER A 10 -4.18 7.83 0.65
CA SER A 10 -5.14 8.88 0.31
C SER A 10 -6.45 8.74 1.07
N CYS A 11 -7.13 9.87 1.25
CA CYS A 11 -8.54 9.93 1.66
C CYS A 11 -9.32 10.50 0.48
N VAL A 12 -10.20 9.68 -0.12
CA VAL A 12 -11.03 10.09 -1.26
C VAL A 12 -12.46 9.68 -0.96
N ASP A 13 -13.39 10.63 -0.97
CA ASP A 13 -14.80 10.42 -0.63
C ASP A 13 -14.97 9.78 0.76
N ASN A 14 -14.19 10.24 1.75
CA ASN A 14 -14.10 9.67 3.10
C ASN A 14 -13.65 8.20 3.17
N ILE A 15 -13.12 7.66 2.07
CA ILE A 15 -12.58 6.30 2.00
C ILE A 15 -11.06 6.37 1.99
N THR A 16 -10.47 5.76 3.00
CA THR A 16 -9.02 5.55 3.07
C THR A 16 -8.58 4.53 2.04
N ARG A 17 -7.51 4.85 1.32
CA ARG A 17 -6.87 3.96 0.35
C ARG A 17 -5.36 3.91 0.58
N MET A 18 -4.80 2.71 0.45
CA MET A 18 -3.36 2.49 0.33
C MET A 18 -3.11 1.90 -1.06
N GLN A 19 -2.25 2.55 -1.82
CA GLN A 19 -2.03 2.27 -3.23
C GLN A 19 -0.55 2.32 -3.58
N VAL A 20 -0.16 1.64 -4.65
CA VAL A 20 1.15 1.78 -5.27
C VAL A 20 0.94 2.12 -6.73
N ALA A 21 1.40 3.30 -7.15
CA ALA A 21 1.53 3.64 -8.56
C ALA A 21 2.74 2.87 -9.11
N LEU A 22 2.51 2.03 -10.12
CA LEU A 22 3.51 1.18 -10.75
C LEU A 22 4.11 1.87 -11.98
N THR A 23 5.31 1.45 -12.34
CA THR A 23 6.02 1.96 -13.52
C THR A 23 5.75 1.16 -14.78
N HIS A 24 5.19 -0.04 -14.60
CA HIS A 24 4.80 -0.97 -15.65
C HIS A 24 3.46 -1.59 -15.27
N ALA A 25 2.61 -1.80 -16.27
CA ALA A 25 1.30 -2.40 -16.06
C ALA A 25 1.41 -3.87 -15.67
N MET A 26 0.57 -4.30 -14.74
CA MET A 26 0.32 -5.71 -14.43
C MET A 26 -0.96 -6.18 -15.13
N THR A 27 -0.98 -7.43 -15.56
CA THR A 27 -2.09 -8.01 -16.33
C THR A 27 -3.26 -8.56 -15.48
N PRO A 28 -3.03 -9.22 -14.32
CA PRO A 28 -4.14 -9.76 -13.52
C PRO A 28 -5.06 -8.66 -12.96
N ASP A 29 -6.30 -9.00 -12.58
CA ASP A 29 -7.20 -8.05 -11.90
C ASP A 29 -6.91 -7.90 -10.39
N SER A 30 -6.27 -8.90 -9.81
CA SER A 30 -5.86 -8.92 -8.40
C SER A 30 -4.77 -9.96 -8.18
N ILE A 31 -3.98 -9.76 -7.12
CA ILE A 31 -2.85 -10.60 -6.75
C ILE A 31 -2.82 -10.78 -5.23
N ASP A 32 -2.28 -11.92 -4.79
CA ASP A 32 -1.92 -12.08 -3.39
C ASP A 32 -0.56 -11.42 -3.19
N VAL A 33 -0.47 -10.58 -2.16
CA VAL A 33 0.78 -9.91 -1.78
C VAL A 33 1.19 -10.34 -0.38
N THR A 34 2.50 -10.37 -0.18
CA THR A 34 3.08 -10.46 1.15
C THR A 34 3.69 -9.11 1.50
N LEU A 35 3.18 -8.48 2.55
CA LEU A 35 3.74 -7.27 3.14
C LEU A 35 4.69 -7.68 4.25
N THR A 36 5.91 -7.15 4.23
CA THR A 36 6.88 -7.29 5.32
C THR A 36 7.17 -5.90 5.88
N ALA A 37 6.61 -5.61 7.05
CA ALA A 37 6.82 -4.38 7.82
C ALA A 37 7.88 -4.65 8.89
N ASP A 38 9.13 -4.30 8.58
CA ASP A 38 10.35 -4.75 9.29
C ASP A 38 10.36 -6.29 9.50
N THR A 39 9.93 -6.78 10.66
CA THR A 39 9.89 -8.22 10.98
C THR A 39 8.49 -8.83 10.88
N ARG A 40 7.44 -8.00 10.76
CA ARG A 40 6.05 -8.46 10.69
C ARG A 40 5.68 -8.81 9.26
N GLN A 41 5.11 -10.00 9.06
CA GLN A 41 4.59 -10.43 7.77
C GLN A 41 3.06 -10.43 7.76
N ILE A 42 2.46 -9.84 6.73
CA ILE A 42 1.02 -9.73 6.52
C ILE A 42 0.72 -10.27 5.13
N ARG A 43 -0.27 -11.15 5.01
CA ARG A 43 -0.77 -11.60 3.70
C ARG A 43 -2.05 -10.84 3.40
N SER A 44 -2.13 -10.26 2.21
CA SER A 44 -3.31 -9.52 1.76
C SER A 44 -3.58 -9.78 0.29
N ARG A 45 -4.82 -9.51 -0.14
CA ARG A 45 -5.25 -9.56 -1.55
C ARG A 45 -5.33 -8.12 -2.04
N TRP A 46 -4.46 -7.75 -2.98
CA TRP A 46 -4.48 -6.41 -3.58
C TRP A 46 -5.06 -6.48 -4.98
N PHE A 47 -5.63 -5.38 -5.41
CA PHE A 47 -6.36 -5.27 -6.66
C PHE A 47 -5.65 -4.36 -7.65
N ILE A 48 -5.67 -4.74 -8.90
CA ILE A 48 -5.05 -3.99 -9.99
C ILE A 48 -6.13 -3.09 -10.62
N ARG A 49 -5.76 -1.85 -10.88
CA ARG A 49 -6.61 -0.75 -11.35
C ARG A 49 -5.89 0.03 -12.43
N GLU A 50 -6.62 0.95 -13.06
CA GLU A 50 -6.09 1.90 -14.05
C GLU A 50 -5.21 1.23 -15.11
N ASN A 51 -5.78 0.33 -15.91
CA ASN A 51 -5.09 -0.39 -16.99
C ASN A 51 -3.78 -1.09 -16.54
N GLY A 52 -3.73 -1.53 -15.29
CA GLY A 52 -2.59 -2.28 -14.76
C GLY A 52 -1.57 -1.45 -13.99
N THR A 53 -1.68 -0.12 -13.98
CA THR A 53 -0.63 0.75 -13.42
C THR A 53 -0.86 1.17 -11.97
N LEU A 54 -1.97 0.76 -11.36
CA LEU A 54 -2.28 1.09 -9.97
C LEU A 54 -2.60 -0.19 -9.21
N LEU A 55 -1.78 -0.49 -8.20
CA LEU A 55 -2.04 -1.60 -7.28
C LEU A 55 -2.66 -1.04 -6.00
N GLU A 56 -3.79 -1.57 -5.58
CA GLU A 56 -4.60 -1.02 -4.51
C GLU A 56 -4.88 -2.08 -3.45
N SER A 57 -4.58 -1.76 -2.19
CA SER A 57 -4.95 -2.56 -1.04
C SER A 57 -6.47 -2.58 -0.82
N SER A 58 -6.92 -3.29 0.20
CA SER A 58 -8.28 -3.16 0.70
C SER A 58 -8.65 -1.69 1.04
N ARG A 59 -9.94 -1.36 1.01
CA ARG A 59 -10.46 0.02 1.18
C ARG A 59 -11.32 0.13 2.43
N GLY A 60 -11.47 1.35 2.96
CA GLY A 60 -12.33 1.59 4.12
C GLY A 60 -11.77 0.93 5.39
N LEU A 61 -12.62 0.32 6.22
CA LEU A 61 -12.20 -0.26 7.51
C LEU A 61 -11.10 -1.33 7.37
N SER A 62 -11.21 -2.23 6.39
CA SER A 62 -10.16 -3.24 6.16
C SER A 62 -8.83 -2.63 5.72
N GLY A 63 -8.88 -1.61 4.87
CA GLY A 63 -7.70 -0.84 4.47
C GLY A 63 -7.07 -0.12 5.67
N ILE A 64 -7.90 0.45 6.55
CA ILE A 64 -7.44 1.10 7.79
C ILE A 64 -6.72 0.09 8.69
N ASP A 65 -7.29 -1.10 8.90
CA ASP A 65 -6.70 -2.14 9.74
C ASP A 65 -5.37 -2.64 9.18
N GLU A 66 -5.25 -2.76 7.86
CA GLU A 66 -4.00 -3.11 7.18
C GLU A 66 -2.94 -2.02 7.37
N ILE A 67 -3.30 -0.74 7.20
CA ILE A 67 -2.36 0.39 7.41
C ILE A 67 -1.94 0.51 8.88
N LYS A 68 -2.85 0.30 9.84
CA LYS A 68 -2.53 0.33 11.27
C LYS A 68 -1.46 -0.72 11.63
N GLN A 69 -1.42 -1.86 10.93
CA GLN A 69 -0.39 -2.88 11.14
C GLN A 69 1.01 -2.45 10.68
N LEU A 70 1.13 -1.38 9.88
CA LEU A 70 2.40 -0.81 9.43
C LEU A 70 3.00 0.20 10.41
N PHE A 71 2.21 0.69 11.37
CA PHE A 71 2.67 1.72 12.30
C PHE A 71 3.81 1.20 13.20
N GLY A 72 4.84 2.03 13.33
CA GLY A 72 6.06 1.73 14.10
C GLY A 72 7.14 1.00 13.30
N ALA A 73 6.82 0.48 12.10
CA ALA A 73 7.83 -0.06 11.20
C ALA A 73 8.58 1.06 10.46
N LYS A 74 9.83 0.81 10.11
CA LYS A 74 10.68 1.74 9.34
C LYS A 74 10.65 1.44 7.86
N THR A 75 10.47 0.17 7.51
CA THR A 75 10.47 -0.30 6.12
C THR A 75 9.26 -1.16 5.84
N LEU A 76 8.72 -1.02 4.64
CA LEU A 76 7.68 -1.88 4.09
C LEU A 76 8.21 -2.50 2.80
N THR A 77 8.27 -3.82 2.74
CA THR A 77 8.47 -4.56 1.50
C THR A 77 7.17 -5.20 1.05
N ILE A 78 6.77 -4.96 -0.20
CA ILE A 78 5.60 -5.56 -0.84
C ILE A 78 6.11 -6.58 -1.85
N ASP A 79 5.94 -7.85 -1.53
CA ASP A 79 6.24 -8.96 -2.42
C ASP A 79 4.98 -9.31 -3.22
N THR A 80 5.04 -9.10 -4.54
CA THR A 80 3.94 -9.37 -5.47
C THR A 80 3.99 -10.78 -6.08
N GLY A 81 5.00 -11.58 -5.71
CA GLY A 81 5.19 -12.95 -6.22
C GLY A 81 5.50 -13.02 -7.71
N THR A 82 5.79 -11.89 -8.37
CA THR A 82 6.16 -11.86 -9.80
C THR A 82 7.67 -11.88 -9.95
N ASP A 83 8.22 -12.63 -10.92
CA ASP A 83 9.65 -12.65 -11.25
C ASP A 83 10.14 -11.35 -11.95
N SER A 84 9.36 -10.27 -11.87
CA SER A 84 9.61 -9.00 -12.55
C SER A 84 10.24 -7.95 -11.62
N ALA A 85 10.61 -6.78 -12.15
CA ALA A 85 11.06 -5.64 -11.34
C ALA A 85 9.98 -5.12 -10.36
N ALA A 86 8.71 -5.51 -10.53
CA ALA A 86 7.64 -5.29 -9.56
C ALA A 86 7.56 -6.39 -8.49
N GLY A 87 8.41 -7.42 -8.55
CA GLY A 87 8.40 -8.60 -7.70
C GLY A 87 8.52 -8.28 -6.22
N LYS A 88 9.41 -7.34 -5.87
CA LYS A 88 9.55 -6.82 -4.50
C LYS A 88 9.75 -5.32 -4.51
N LEU A 89 8.86 -4.59 -3.85
CA LEU A 89 8.88 -3.14 -3.75
C LEU A 89 9.15 -2.74 -2.30
N THR A 90 10.25 -2.03 -2.04
CA THR A 90 10.62 -1.61 -0.67
C THR A 90 10.49 -0.09 -0.53
N PHE A 91 9.79 0.34 0.52
CA PHE A 91 9.52 1.74 0.86
C PHE A 91 9.99 2.04 2.28
N ASN A 92 10.50 3.26 2.49
CA ASN A 92 10.68 3.79 3.83
C ASN A 92 9.32 4.30 4.33
N ILE A 93 8.90 3.83 5.50
CA ILE A 93 7.65 4.19 6.17
C ILE A 93 7.92 4.66 7.61
N ASP A 94 9.15 5.04 7.94
CA ASP A 94 9.48 5.55 9.27
C ASP A 94 8.61 6.78 9.61
N GLY A 95 8.04 6.77 10.81
CA GLY A 95 7.09 7.80 11.24
C GLY A 95 5.75 7.82 10.51
N LEU A 96 5.37 6.77 9.75
CA LEU A 96 4.13 6.73 8.95
C LEU A 96 2.90 7.22 9.71
N ALA A 97 2.71 6.75 10.94
CA ALA A 97 1.54 7.10 11.77
C ALA A 97 1.39 8.62 11.98
N LYS A 98 2.52 9.33 12.12
CA LYS A 98 2.55 10.80 12.26
C LYS A 98 2.35 11.46 10.90
N THR A 99 3.02 10.95 9.86
CA THR A 99 2.96 11.49 8.49
C THR A 99 1.54 11.49 7.93
N ILE A 100 0.76 10.43 8.16
CA ILE A 100 -0.62 10.32 7.64
C ILE A 100 -1.69 10.87 8.60
N ALA A 101 -1.30 11.52 9.71
CA ALA A 101 -2.28 12.06 10.66
C ALA A 101 -3.36 12.96 10.01
N PRO A 102 -3.03 13.88 9.08
CA PRO A 102 -4.06 14.68 8.38
C PRO A 102 -5.04 13.83 7.57
N LEU A 103 -4.57 12.74 6.94
CA LEU A 103 -5.41 11.80 6.20
C LEU A 103 -6.38 11.06 7.14
N ARG A 104 -5.91 10.61 8.30
CA ARG A 104 -6.76 9.91 9.27
C ARG A 104 -7.87 10.80 9.80
N GLU A 105 -7.57 12.08 10.02
CA GLU A 105 -8.55 13.09 10.43
C GLU A 105 -9.59 13.32 9.33
N ALA A 106 -9.13 13.57 8.09
CA ALA A 106 -10.00 13.78 6.94
C ALA A 106 -10.92 12.58 6.64
N CYS A 107 -10.45 11.36 6.92
CA CYS A 107 -11.21 10.12 6.73
C CYS A 107 -11.88 9.61 8.01
N HIS A 108 -11.93 10.41 9.08
CA HIS A 108 -12.65 10.10 10.32
C HIS A 108 -12.31 8.72 10.91
N TRP A 109 -11.03 8.35 10.96
CA TRP A 109 -10.64 7.07 11.56
C TRP A 109 -11.07 7.01 13.03
N ALA A 110 -11.74 5.93 13.41
CA ALA A 110 -11.97 5.63 14.82
C ALA A 110 -10.61 5.35 15.50
N GLY A 111 -10.40 6.03 16.63
CA GLY A 111 -9.17 6.01 17.45
C GLY A 111 -8.70 4.60 17.75
#